data_AF-A0AAD6Z099-F1
#
_entry.id   AF-A0AAD6Z099-F1
#
_cell.length_a   1.000
_cell.length_b   1.000
_cell.length_c   1.000
_cell.angle_alpha   90.00
_cell.angle_beta   90.00
_cell.angle_gamma   90.00
#
_symmetry.space_group_name_H-M   'P 1'
#
loop_
_entity.id
_entity.type
_entity.pdbx_description
1 polymer ?
#
loop_
_entity_poly.entity_id
_entity_poly.type
_entity_poly.pdbx_seq_one_letter_code
_entity_poly.pdbx_strand_id
1 'polypeptide(L)'
;FCLASLRGPIIALVEKHFTAHPLIPGYCHLSPAGIREWAVKEMYEFCIPNNLPEVWAYLWENCYQHGRWELWARAEHHEIPRLKTTTMVESHWRHIKEDFLHHFHKPHLDLLVWILVVKLVPRY
;
A
#
# COMPACT_ATOMS: atom_id res chain seq x y z
N PHE A 1 14.18 -17.19 -5.97
CA PHE A 1 13.73 -16.06 -6.80
C PHE A 1 14.21 -14.77 -6.13
N CYS A 2 15.14 -14.05 -6.76
CA CYS A 2 15.84 -12.86 -6.23
C CYS A 2 16.86 -13.10 -5.09
N LEU A 3 18.10 -12.64 -5.31
CA LEU A 3 19.18 -12.56 -4.31
C LEU A 3 18.76 -11.65 -3.15
N ALA A 4 19.14 -12.00 -1.92
CA ALA A 4 18.75 -11.23 -0.73
C ALA A 4 19.17 -9.74 -0.80
N SER A 5 20.32 -9.45 -1.43
CA SER A 5 20.83 -8.09 -1.62
C SER A 5 19.95 -7.22 -2.51
N LEU A 6 19.21 -7.80 -3.46
CA LEU A 6 18.40 -7.06 -4.44
C LEU A 6 16.96 -6.81 -3.95
N ARG A 7 16.53 -7.49 -2.88
CA ARG A 7 15.17 -7.34 -2.35
C ARG A 7 14.90 -5.92 -1.82
N GLY A 8 15.84 -5.35 -1.07
CA GLY A 8 15.72 -3.99 -0.55
C GLY A 8 15.51 -2.95 -1.65
N PRO A 9 16.40 -2.91 -2.67
CA PRO A 9 16.24 -2.04 -3.83
C PRO A 9 14.89 -2.21 -4.56
N ILE A 10 14.43 -3.45 -4.76
CA ILE A 10 13.15 -3.72 -5.44
C ILE A 10 11.98 -3.19 -4.63
N ILE A 11 11.97 -3.43 -3.31
CA ILE A 11 10.93 -2.91 -2.42
C ILE A 11 10.92 -1.39 -2.47
N ALA A 12 12.08 -0.74 -2.42
CA ALA A 12 12.18 0.71 -2.52
C ALA A 12 11.61 1.25 -3.84
N LEU A 13 11.86 0.58 -4.97
CA LEU A 13 11.26 0.93 -6.26
C LEU A 13 9.73 0.76 -6.24
N VAL A 14 9.23 -0.37 -5.74
CA VAL A 14 7.79 -0.62 -5.64
C VAL A 14 7.10 0.42 -4.74
N GLU A 15 7.70 0.79 -3.62
CA GLU A 15 7.18 1.84 -2.73
C GLU A 15 7.19 3.22 -3.39
N LYS A 16 8.26 3.54 -4.14
CA LYS A 16 8.36 4.77 -4.92
C LYS A 16 7.25 4.83 -5.98
N HIS A 17 7.00 3.73 -6.70
CA HIS A 17 5.95 3.67 -7.71
C HIS A 17 4.54 3.73 -7.10
N PHE A 18 4.32 3.05 -5.97
CA PHE A 18 3.07 3.10 -5.21
C PHE A 18 2.70 4.52 -4.80
N THR A 19 3.70 5.28 -4.33
CA THR A 19 3.51 6.62 -3.76
C THR A 19 3.51 7.74 -4.80
N ALA A 20 3.94 7.45 -6.03
CA ALA A 20 3.93 8.42 -7.12
C ALA A 20 2.51 8.90 -7.42
N HIS A 21 2.36 10.21 -7.60
CA HIS A 21 1.05 10.84 -7.81
C HIS A 21 1.24 12.18 -8.54
N PRO A 22 0.36 12.56 -9.50
CA PRO A 22 0.52 13.79 -10.27
C PRO A 22 0.61 15.08 -9.43
N LEU A 23 -0.08 15.11 -8.29
CA LEU A 23 -0.08 16.24 -7.34
C LEU A 23 1.16 16.29 -6.42
N ILE A 24 2.01 15.27 -6.39
CA ILE A 24 3.23 15.26 -5.56
C ILE A 24 4.40 15.71 -6.45
N PRO A 25 4.98 16.90 -6.22
CA PRO A 25 6.13 17.34 -6.99
C PRO A 25 7.33 16.41 -6.75
N GLY A 26 8.04 16.02 -7.81
CA GLY A 26 9.16 15.09 -7.71
C GLY A 26 9.63 14.53 -9.05
N TYR A 27 10.16 13.30 -9.02
CA TYR A 27 10.77 12.61 -10.18
C TYR A 27 9.77 11.93 -11.14
N CYS A 28 8.47 12.06 -10.89
CA CYS A 28 7.44 11.33 -11.63
C CYS A 28 6.72 12.24 -12.64
N HIS A 29 6.11 11.61 -13.65
CA HIS A 29 5.42 12.32 -14.73
C HIS A 29 4.21 13.11 -14.21
N LEU A 30 3.81 14.16 -14.92
CA LEU A 30 2.67 15.02 -14.54
C LEU A 30 1.29 14.39 -14.81
N SER A 31 1.23 13.15 -15.31
CA SER A 31 -0.01 12.46 -15.67
C SER A 31 -0.01 11.03 -15.16
N PRO A 32 -1.16 10.46 -14.75
CA PRO A 32 -1.26 9.07 -14.28
C PRO A 32 -0.65 8.05 -15.25
N ALA A 33 -1.02 8.15 -16.52
CA ALA A 33 -0.50 7.28 -17.58
C ALA A 33 1.04 7.37 -17.70
N GLY A 34 1.59 8.60 -17.66
CA GLY A 34 3.04 8.78 -17.73
C GLY A 34 3.76 8.28 -16.48
N ILE A 35 3.12 8.33 -15.30
CA ILE A 35 3.66 7.75 -14.07
C ILE A 35 3.76 6.23 -14.21
N ARG A 36 2.73 5.57 -14.76
CA ARG A 36 2.79 4.12 -14.99
C ARG A 36 3.87 3.76 -15.99
N GLU A 37 3.94 4.44 -17.14
CA GLU A 37 4.97 4.17 -18.16
C GLU A 37 6.38 4.34 -17.60
N TRP A 38 6.61 5.40 -16.83
CA TRP A 38 7.87 5.63 -16.14
C TRP A 38 8.20 4.52 -15.14
N ALA A 39 7.25 4.12 -14.30
CA ALA A 39 7.43 3.07 -13.29
C ALA A 39 7.71 1.68 -13.90
N VAL A 40 6.98 1.34 -14.97
CA VAL A 40 7.19 0.12 -15.78
C VAL A 40 8.62 0.10 -16.33
N LYS A 41 9.04 1.21 -16.94
CA LYS A 41 10.36 1.34 -17.55
C LYS A 41 11.46 1.23 -16.49
N GLU A 42 11.34 1.95 -15.38
CA GLU A 42 12.33 1.94 -14.29
C GLU A 42 12.51 0.53 -13.70
N MET A 43 11.42 -0.19 -13.43
CA MET A 43 11.49 -1.56 -12.91
C MET A 43 12.07 -2.54 -13.95
N TYR A 44 11.71 -2.40 -15.23
CA TYR A 44 12.25 -3.24 -16.29
C TYR A 44 13.76 -3.03 -16.47
N GLU A 45 14.19 -1.78 -16.51
CA GLU A 45 15.61 -1.39 -16.58
C GLU A 45 16.39 -1.83 -15.34
N PHE A 46 15.73 -1.99 -14.18
CA PHE A 46 16.34 -2.60 -13.01
C PHE A 46 16.45 -4.13 -13.14
N CYS A 47 15.40 -4.81 -13.62
CA CYS A 47 15.35 -6.27 -13.64
C CYS A 47 16.25 -6.91 -14.71
N ILE A 48 16.39 -6.28 -15.88
CA ILE A 48 17.15 -6.84 -17.01
C ILE A 48 18.65 -7.00 -16.68
N PRO A 49 19.39 -5.97 -16.25
CA PRO A 49 20.81 -6.09 -15.94
C PRO A 49 21.09 -6.99 -14.74
N ASN A 50 20.14 -7.10 -13.81
CA ASN A 50 20.25 -7.96 -12.63
C ASN A 50 19.81 -9.42 -12.89
N ASN A 51 19.43 -9.76 -14.13
CA ASN A 51 18.94 -11.08 -14.53
C ASN A 51 17.81 -11.60 -13.63
N LEU A 52 16.74 -10.79 -13.48
CA LEU A 52 15.59 -11.09 -12.63
C LEU A 52 14.28 -11.31 -13.44
N PRO A 53 14.25 -12.24 -14.41
CA PRO A 53 13.09 -12.39 -15.29
C PRO A 53 11.83 -12.84 -14.54
N GLU A 54 11.94 -13.68 -13.52
CA GLU A 54 10.77 -14.15 -12.76
C GLU A 54 10.20 -13.07 -11.84
N VAL A 55 11.07 -12.21 -11.30
CA VAL A 55 10.62 -11.06 -10.51
C VAL A 55 9.90 -10.07 -11.41
N TRP A 56 10.45 -9.81 -12.60
CA TRP A 56 9.79 -8.96 -13.59
C TRP A 56 8.42 -9.52 -13.98
N ALA A 57 8.35 -10.81 -14.33
CA ALA A 57 7.09 -11.46 -14.69
C ALA A 57 6.05 -11.37 -13.56
N TYR A 58 6.46 -11.65 -12.32
CA TYR A 58 5.59 -11.52 -11.16
C TYR A 58 5.07 -10.08 -10.98
N LEU A 59 5.96 -9.10 -11.03
CA LEU A 59 5.59 -7.70 -10.83
C LEU A 59 4.74 -7.16 -11.99
N TRP A 60 4.99 -7.62 -13.22
CA TRP A 60 4.16 -7.28 -14.37
C TRP A 60 2.71 -7.74 -14.14
N GLU A 61 2.52 -9.04 -13.91
CA GLU A 61 1.20 -9.68 -13.77
C GLU A 61 0.40 -9.19 -12.54
N ASN A 62 1.08 -8.68 -11.50
CA ASN A 62 0.42 -8.29 -10.25
C ASN A 62 0.38 -6.78 -10.00
N CYS A 63 1.28 -6.00 -10.60
CA CYS A 63 1.43 -4.58 -10.30
C CYS A 63 1.36 -3.69 -11.54
N TYR A 64 2.10 -4.01 -12.61
CA TYR A 64 2.29 -3.05 -13.72
C TYR A 64 1.36 -3.23 -14.91
N GLN A 65 0.72 -4.39 -15.04
CA GLN A 65 -0.29 -4.63 -16.07
C GLN A 65 -1.50 -3.72 -15.86
N HIS A 66 -2.12 -3.29 -16.96
CA HIS A 66 -3.43 -2.66 -16.94
C HIS A 66 -4.47 -3.55 -16.23
N GLY A 67 -5.40 -2.94 -15.50
CA GLY A 67 -6.35 -3.62 -14.62
C GLY A 67 -5.78 -3.99 -13.25
N ARG A 68 -4.45 -4.14 -13.12
CA ARG A 68 -3.77 -4.38 -11.83
C ARG A 68 -3.23 -3.09 -11.25
N TRP A 69 -2.62 -2.26 -12.09
CA TRP A 69 -2.04 -0.97 -11.71
C TRP A 69 -3.02 -0.10 -10.92
N GLU A 70 -4.24 0.01 -11.42
CA GLU A 70 -5.33 0.81 -10.88
C GLU A 70 -5.80 0.35 -9.49
N LEU A 71 -5.50 -0.90 -9.11
CA LEU A 71 -5.88 -1.45 -7.81
C LEU A 71 -4.86 -1.14 -6.71
N TRP A 72 -3.65 -0.72 -7.06
CA TRP A 72 -2.59 -0.49 -6.07
C TRP A 72 -1.94 0.89 -6.20
N ALA A 73 -1.73 1.42 -7.40
CA ALA A 73 -1.02 2.67 -7.59
C ALA A 73 -1.88 3.88 -7.19
N ARG A 74 -1.31 4.80 -6.42
CA ARG A 74 -2.02 6.02 -6.03
C ARG A 74 -2.28 6.97 -7.19
N ALA A 75 -1.44 6.93 -8.22
CA ALA A 75 -1.51 7.82 -9.38
C ALA A 75 -2.87 7.79 -10.11
N GLU A 76 -3.61 6.69 -10.04
CA GLU A 76 -4.91 6.54 -10.71
C GLU A 76 -6.06 7.19 -9.93
N HIS A 77 -5.85 7.54 -8.66
CA HIS A 77 -6.82 8.26 -7.86
C HIS A 77 -6.65 9.77 -8.04
N HIS A 78 -7.75 10.52 -8.06
CA HIS A 78 -7.72 11.98 -8.21
C HIS A 78 -7.23 12.69 -6.94
N GLU A 79 -7.26 12.02 -5.79
CA GLU A 79 -6.92 12.56 -4.49
C GLU A 79 -5.76 11.77 -3.88
N ILE A 80 -4.86 12.47 -3.17
CA ILE A 80 -3.81 11.81 -2.38
C ILE A 80 -4.43 11.37 -1.05
N PRO A 81 -4.41 10.06 -0.71
CA PRO A 81 -4.82 9.61 0.61
C PRO A 81 -3.90 10.23 1.67
N ARG A 82 -4.45 11.09 2.54
CA ARG A 82 -3.71 11.75 3.63
C ARG A 82 -3.15 10.76 4.65
N LEU A 83 -3.77 9.60 4.78
CA LEU A 83 -3.39 8.56 5.73
C LEU A 83 -3.36 7.22 4.98
N LYS A 84 -2.35 6.37 5.25
CA LYS A 84 -2.41 4.96 4.83
C LYS A 84 -3.60 4.35 5.56
N THR A 85 -4.63 3.91 4.85
CA THR A 85 -5.84 3.30 5.42
C THR A 85 -5.49 2.13 6.33
N THR A 86 -4.45 1.35 6.00
CA THR A 86 -3.91 0.30 6.87
C THR A 86 -3.43 0.84 8.21
N THR A 87 -2.67 1.94 8.25
CA THR A 87 -2.18 2.55 9.49
C THR A 87 -3.33 3.12 10.34
N MET A 88 -4.37 3.69 9.72
CA MET A 88 -5.55 4.15 10.47
C MET A 88 -6.30 2.97 11.10
N VAL A 89 -6.54 1.93 10.31
CA VAL A 89 -7.25 0.73 10.75
C VAL A 89 -6.43 0.02 11.84
N GLU A 90 -5.13 -0.14 11.67
CA GLU A 90 -4.23 -0.72 12.68
C GLU A 90 -4.19 0.10 13.97
N SER A 91 -4.08 1.43 13.87
CA SER A 91 -4.11 2.33 15.02
C SER A 91 -5.44 2.23 15.77
N HIS A 92 -6.56 2.19 15.03
CA HIS A 92 -7.89 2.00 15.60
C HIS A 92 -8.02 0.64 16.30
N TRP A 93 -7.55 -0.45 15.67
CA TRP A 93 -7.55 -1.77 16.29
C TRP A 93 -6.61 -1.87 17.49
N ARG A 94 -5.48 -1.16 17.48
CA ARG A 94 -4.60 -1.07 18.64
C ARG A 94 -5.32 -0.44 19.82
N HIS A 95 -5.97 0.72 19.62
CA HIS A 95 -6.79 1.38 20.65
C HIS A 95 -7.86 0.42 21.21
N ILE A 96 -8.61 -0.28 20.35
CA ILE A 96 -9.61 -1.26 20.80
C ILE A 96 -8.98 -2.36 21.68
N LYS A 97 -7.88 -2.95 21.22
CA LYS A 97 -7.24 -4.07 21.91
C LYS A 97 -6.58 -3.63 23.22
N GLU A 98 -5.81 -2.57 23.18
CA GLU A 98 -5.00 -2.08 24.31
C GLU A 98 -5.85 -1.37 25.35
N ASP A 99 -6.88 -0.60 24.98
CA ASP A 99 -7.61 0.21 25.96
C ASP A 99 -8.89 -0.47 26.46
N PHE A 100 -9.53 -1.31 25.65
CA PHE A 100 -10.82 -1.92 26.00
C PHE A 100 -10.76 -3.43 26.21
N LEU A 101 -10.05 -4.17 25.37
CA LEU A 101 -10.10 -5.65 25.39
C LEU A 101 -9.02 -6.32 26.24
N HIS A 102 -7.99 -5.59 26.69
CA HIS A 102 -6.86 -6.17 27.42
C HIS A 102 -7.24 -6.85 28.74
N HIS A 103 -8.33 -6.43 29.38
CA HIS A 103 -8.85 -7.03 30.62
C HIS A 103 -9.71 -8.29 30.39
N PHE A 104 -10.10 -8.57 29.14
CA PHE A 104 -11.02 -9.65 28.82
C PHE A 104 -10.29 -10.80 28.14
N HIS A 105 -10.29 -11.96 28.77
CA HIS A 105 -9.83 -13.19 28.13
C HIS A 105 -10.94 -13.72 27.20
N LYS A 106 -10.71 -13.70 25.88
CA LYS A 106 -11.70 -14.14 24.87
C LYS A 106 -13.04 -13.37 24.95
N PRO A 107 -13.04 -12.06 24.69
CA PRO A 107 -14.28 -11.27 24.67
C PRO A 107 -15.25 -11.83 23.61
N HIS A 108 -16.53 -11.94 23.99
CA HIS A 108 -17.60 -12.31 23.07
C HIS A 108 -17.81 -11.21 22.02
N LEU A 109 -18.33 -11.59 20.85
CA LEU A 109 -18.62 -10.64 19.77
C LEU A 109 -19.55 -9.50 20.23
N ASP A 110 -20.54 -9.81 21.07
CA ASP A 110 -21.50 -8.83 21.58
C ASP A 110 -20.82 -7.73 22.41
N LEU A 111 -19.80 -8.08 23.19
CA LEU A 111 -19.02 -7.11 23.97
C LEU A 111 -18.23 -6.17 23.05
N LEU A 112 -17.62 -6.71 21.98
CA LEU A 112 -16.93 -5.90 20.98
C LEU A 112 -17.89 -4.93 20.29
N VAL A 113 -19.06 -5.40 19.85
CA VAL A 113 -20.08 -4.57 19.21
C VAL A 113 -20.54 -3.47 20.16
N TRP A 114 -20.77 -3.79 21.43
CA TRP A 114 -21.13 -2.80 22.44
C TRP A 114 -20.03 -1.75 22.64
N ILE A 115 -18.76 -2.15 22.73
CA ILE A 115 -17.61 -1.22 22.84
C ILE A 115 -17.57 -0.28 21.62
N LEU A 116 -17.70 -0.82 20.41
CA LEU A 116 -17.70 -0.03 19.18
C LEU A 116 -18.82 1.03 19.21
N VAL A 117 -20.06 0.61 19.46
CA VAL A 117 -21.23 1.50 19.40
C VAL A 117 -21.28 2.50 20.58
N VAL A 118 -20.92 2.06 21.78
CA VAL A 118 -21.15 2.84 23.01
C VAL A 118 -19.93 3.66 23.43
N LYS A 119 -18.72 3.21 23.10
CA LYS A 119 -17.46 3.83 23.56
C LYS A 119 -16.68 4.52 22.45
N LEU A 120 -16.75 4.04 21.20
CA LEU A 120 -15.90 4.52 20.10
C LEU A 120 -16.63 5.37 19.05
N VAL A 121 -17.92 5.11 18.80
CA VAL A 121 -18.73 5.98 17.94
C VAL A 121 -18.97 7.31 18.66
N PRO A 122 -18.68 8.47 18.04
CA PRO A 122 -19.00 9.78 18.61
C PRO A 122 -20.50 9.86 18.88
N ARG A 123 -20.89 10.19 20.12
CA ARG A 123 -22.27 10.56 20.42
C ARG A 123 -22.47 11.98 19.89
N TYR A 124 -23.14 12.06 18.74
CA TYR A 124 -23.66 13.32 18.20
C TYR A 124 -24.83 13.81 19.03
#